data_AF-A0A7S0RWN5-F1
#
_entry.id   AF-A0A7S0RWN5-F1
#
_cell.length_a   1.000
_cell.length_b   1.000
_cell.length_c   1.000
_cell.angle_alpha   90.00
_cell.angle_beta   90.00
_cell.angle_gamma   90.00
#
_symmetry.space_group_name_H-M   'P 1'
#
loop_
_entity.id
_entity.type
_entity.pdbx_description
1 polymer ?
#
loop_
_entity_poly.entity_id
_entity_poly.type
_entity_poly.pdbx_seq_one_letter_code
_entity_poly.pdbx_strand_id
1 'polypeptide(L)'
;MAGMGRSALRALGRCSATHTPVPSSSCGTDAKQLRRYKLGMHARQSSALCSPPSGLVVKEPPTQLTGARGFSSMRRTVRQLRSHVQGYAVAQYCAESSGIVRRLEEVEQRLNAAKEVMDIPACKAQLADLEHQAEADDFWDSPTQAQALMQTIGTIRDELEAMERSHNDLEDARVALELSREDDDPLLLEEATALAQGIQAVLDKWETRRLLGGPHDAKGAIVTITAGAGGLDAMDWAAMLERMYLRWAAKEGRAVRAVERSEGDECLLKSATFEVDGRFAYGMLAGERGTHRLVRQSPFNAKSARQTSFAGVEVMPLFEEDNAEVEIPDKDLEVTTMRSGG
;
A
#
# COMPACT_ATOMS: atom_id res chain seq x y z
N MET A 1 24.19 7.23 70.33
CA MET A 1 25.42 7.96 69.97
C MET A 1 25.35 8.17 68.46
N ALA A 2 24.77 9.31 68.01
CA ALA A 2 25.41 10.63 67.84
C ALA A 2 26.39 10.61 66.64
N GLY A 3 26.34 11.49 65.63
CA GLY A 3 25.56 12.71 65.33
C GLY A 3 25.73 13.04 63.83
N MET A 4 24.80 13.73 63.17
CA MET A 4 24.74 15.20 62.95
C MET A 4 25.89 15.74 62.07
N GLY A 5 25.72 16.59 61.05
CA GLY A 5 24.63 17.51 60.66
C GLY A 5 24.69 17.89 59.15
N ARG A 6 23.61 18.43 58.54
CA ARG A 6 23.18 19.86 58.48
C ARG A 6 24.18 20.74 57.69
N SER A 7 23.85 21.67 56.79
CA SER A 7 22.63 22.34 56.28
C SER A 7 23.06 23.19 55.05
N ALA A 8 22.20 23.51 54.09
CA ALA A 8 21.54 24.83 53.90
C ALA A 8 20.64 24.71 52.63
N LEU A 9 19.34 24.97 52.55
CA LEU A 9 18.44 26.10 52.88
C LEU A 9 18.68 27.42 52.12
N ARG A 10 17.72 27.70 51.22
CA ARG A 10 16.89 28.93 51.05
C ARG A 10 17.17 29.90 49.89
N ALA A 11 16.17 30.03 49.00
CA ALA A 11 15.50 31.28 48.57
C ALA A 11 14.40 30.90 47.54
N LEU A 12 13.14 30.67 47.92
CA LEU A 12 12.03 31.63 48.06
C LEU A 12 11.91 32.67 46.93
N GLY A 13 10.91 32.48 46.07
CA GLY A 13 10.26 33.49 45.25
C GLY A 13 8.79 33.11 45.05
N ARG A 14 7.91 33.61 45.92
CA ARG A 14 6.44 33.53 45.80
C ARG A 14 5.96 34.53 44.76
N CYS A 15 4.99 34.17 43.94
CA CYS A 15 3.88 35.05 43.58
C CYS A 15 2.60 34.23 43.37
N SER A 16 1.65 34.51 44.24
CA SER A 16 0.27 34.06 44.28
C SER A 16 -0.62 34.94 43.40
N ALA A 17 -1.61 34.37 42.70
CA ALA A 17 -2.94 34.97 42.48
C ALA A 17 -3.81 33.99 41.65
N THR A 18 -4.77 33.30 42.27
CA THR A 18 -6.21 33.61 42.36
C THR A 18 -7.06 32.87 41.32
N HIS A 19 -7.90 31.96 41.82
CA HIS A 19 -9.11 31.46 41.18
C HIS A 19 -10.11 32.60 40.91
N THR A 20 -10.85 32.51 39.80
CA THR A 20 -12.33 32.66 39.74
C THR A 20 -12.87 32.24 38.36
N PRO A 21 -14.17 31.87 38.26
CA PRO A 21 -14.73 31.01 37.22
C PRO A 21 -15.59 31.74 36.16
N VAL A 22 -15.69 31.11 34.97
CA VAL A 22 -16.76 30.99 33.93
C VAL A 22 -17.82 32.13 33.80
N PRO A 23 -18.24 32.54 32.57
CA PRO A 23 -19.42 31.91 31.97
C PRO A 23 -19.42 31.73 30.43
N SER A 24 -20.24 30.77 30.03
CA SER A 24 -20.76 30.46 28.69
C SER A 24 -21.74 31.50 28.13
N SER A 25 -21.67 31.77 26.83
CA SER A 25 -22.79 32.19 25.95
C SER A 25 -22.30 32.20 24.49
N SER A 26 -22.70 31.29 23.61
CA SER A 26 -23.92 31.32 22.77
C SER A 26 -24.07 32.59 21.91
N CYS A 27 -23.65 32.53 20.64
CA CYS A 27 -24.30 33.12 19.44
C CYS A 27 -23.42 32.72 18.24
N GLY A 28 -23.88 32.03 17.19
CA GLY A 28 -25.10 32.29 16.46
C GLY A 28 -24.80 33.25 15.31
N THR A 29 -24.27 32.70 14.22
CA THR A 29 -24.36 33.15 12.82
C THR A 29 -24.19 34.64 12.50
N ASP A 30 -23.11 34.99 11.79
CA ASP A 30 -23.28 35.97 10.71
C ASP A 30 -22.40 35.68 9.49
N ALA A 31 -23.09 35.19 8.46
CA ALA A 31 -22.58 34.88 7.15
C ALA A 31 -22.46 36.17 6.34
N LYS A 32 -21.34 36.90 6.49
CA LYS A 32 -21.06 38.10 5.68
C LYS A 32 -19.58 38.47 5.61
N GLN A 33 -18.69 37.53 5.32
CA GLN A 33 -17.32 37.87 4.90
C GLN A 33 -16.63 36.93 3.89
N LEU A 34 -17.40 36.08 3.20
CA LEU A 34 -16.92 35.29 2.05
C LEU A 34 -17.95 35.35 0.90
N ARG A 35 -18.20 36.55 0.39
CA ARG A 35 -18.91 36.78 -0.89
C ARG A 35 -18.11 37.74 -1.77
N ARG A 36 -17.06 37.24 -2.38
CA ARG A 36 -16.55 37.68 -3.69
C ARG A 36 -16.01 36.44 -4.37
N TYR A 37 -16.32 36.30 -5.66
CA TYR A 37 -16.01 35.17 -6.55
C TYR A 37 -17.01 34.01 -6.58
N LYS A 38 -18.23 34.31 -7.05
CA LYS A 38 -19.02 33.38 -7.88
C LYS A 38 -19.69 34.19 -8.99
N LEU A 39 -19.13 34.13 -10.19
CA LEU A 39 -19.82 34.16 -11.50
C LEU A 39 -18.76 34.19 -12.60
N GLY A 40 -18.64 33.08 -13.34
CA GLY A 40 -17.88 33.06 -14.59
C GLY A 40 -17.23 31.72 -14.92
N MET A 41 -17.93 30.96 -15.76
CA MET A 41 -17.40 29.96 -16.70
C MET A 41 -17.17 28.51 -16.23
N HIS A 42 -18.04 27.68 -16.81
CA HIS A 42 -17.93 26.24 -17.00
C HIS A 42 -16.69 25.82 -17.79
N ALA A 43 -16.25 24.60 -17.47
CA ALA A 43 -15.56 23.64 -18.34
C ALA A 43 -14.15 23.99 -18.82
N ARG A 44 -13.15 23.32 -18.21
CA ARG A 44 -12.28 22.34 -18.89
C ARG A 44 -11.28 21.73 -17.90
N GLN A 45 -11.35 20.41 -17.77
CA GLN A 45 -10.29 19.57 -17.23
C GLN A 45 -9.06 19.70 -18.14
N SER A 46 -7.89 19.91 -17.55
CA SER A 46 -6.59 19.67 -18.19
C SER A 46 -5.76 18.85 -17.21
N SER A 47 -5.72 17.55 -17.51
CA SER A 47 -4.73 16.61 -16.99
C SER A 47 -3.38 16.92 -17.62
N ALA A 48 -2.35 16.92 -16.77
CA ALA A 48 -0.97 16.86 -17.18
C ALA A 48 -0.69 15.47 -17.76
N LEU A 49 -0.22 15.43 -18.99
CA LEU A 49 0.46 14.27 -19.58
C LEU A 49 1.79 14.75 -20.16
N CYS A 50 2.79 13.91 -19.93
CA CYS A 50 4.20 14.03 -20.29
C CYS A 50 4.48 14.69 -21.64
N SER A 51 5.46 15.59 -21.62
CA SER A 51 6.17 16.09 -22.80
C SER A 51 6.85 14.93 -23.57
N PRO A 52 6.74 14.86 -24.91
CA PRO A 52 7.65 14.09 -25.73
C PRO A 52 8.96 14.88 -25.96
N PRO A 53 10.07 14.22 -26.35
CA PRO A 53 11.36 14.88 -26.49
C PRO A 53 11.35 15.90 -27.62
N SER A 54 11.90 17.08 -27.30
CA SER A 54 12.18 18.18 -28.20
C SER A 54 13.08 17.73 -29.36
N GLY A 55 12.55 17.70 -30.59
CA GLY A 55 13.40 17.37 -31.74
C GLY A 55 12.69 17.19 -33.07
N LEU A 56 11.80 18.09 -33.48
CA LEU A 56 11.39 18.23 -34.88
C LEU A 56 10.92 19.66 -35.12
N VAL A 57 11.88 20.54 -35.44
CA VAL A 57 11.59 21.87 -35.98
C VAL A 57 11.03 21.68 -37.39
N VAL A 58 9.71 21.74 -37.54
CA VAL A 58 9.07 21.86 -38.84
C VAL A 58 9.33 23.29 -39.33
N LYS A 59 10.34 23.48 -40.17
CA LYS A 59 10.47 24.70 -40.97
C LYS A 59 9.32 24.72 -41.97
N GLU A 60 8.44 25.71 -41.87
CA GLU A 60 7.45 26.00 -42.90
C GLU A 60 8.13 26.18 -44.27
N PRO A 61 7.60 25.58 -45.36
CA PRO A 61 8.16 25.81 -46.69
C PRO A 61 7.81 27.23 -47.17
N PRO A 62 8.71 27.91 -47.89
CA PRO A 62 8.43 29.25 -48.38
C PRO A 62 7.29 29.23 -49.38
N THR A 63 6.29 30.04 -49.11
CA THR A 63 5.18 30.34 -49.99
C THR A 63 5.70 31.13 -51.18
N GLN A 64 5.97 30.51 -52.33
CA GLN A 64 5.83 31.08 -53.69
C GLN A 64 6.18 29.99 -54.73
N LEU A 65 5.19 29.40 -55.40
CA LEU A 65 5.37 28.77 -56.71
C LEU A 65 4.06 28.86 -57.50
N THR A 66 3.91 29.94 -58.26
CA THR A 66 3.01 30.06 -59.40
C THR A 66 3.44 29.08 -60.48
N GLY A 67 2.61 28.08 -60.78
CA GLY A 67 2.82 27.20 -61.94
C GLY A 67 2.15 25.84 -61.79
N ALA A 68 1.25 25.50 -62.71
CA ALA A 68 0.46 24.27 -62.76
C ALA A 68 1.26 22.95 -62.95
N ARG A 69 2.57 22.93 -62.64
CA ARG A 69 3.45 21.75 -62.69
C ARG A 69 3.92 21.25 -61.31
N GLY A 70 3.48 21.87 -60.21
CA GLY A 70 3.91 21.53 -58.83
C GLY A 70 3.01 20.57 -58.04
N PHE A 71 1.78 20.30 -58.49
CA PHE A 71 0.83 19.46 -57.73
C PHE A 71 1.14 17.96 -57.78
N SER A 72 1.88 17.48 -58.79
CA SER A 72 2.25 16.06 -58.91
C SER A 72 3.41 15.68 -57.98
N SER A 73 4.38 16.57 -57.75
CA SER A 73 5.49 16.31 -56.83
C SER A 73 5.04 16.33 -55.36
N MET A 74 4.10 17.22 -55.02
CA MET A 74 3.55 17.33 -53.66
C MET A 74 2.63 16.15 -53.30
N ARG A 75 1.87 15.61 -54.27
CA ARG A 75 1.13 14.35 -54.08
C ARG A 75 2.05 13.15 -53.92
N ARG A 76 3.21 13.12 -54.61
CA ARG A 76 4.24 12.09 -54.43
C ARG A 76 4.83 12.15 -53.02
N THR A 77 5.23 13.32 -52.55
CA THR A 77 5.81 13.45 -51.19
C THR A 77 4.81 13.15 -50.08
N VAL A 78 3.54 13.56 -50.19
CA VAL A 78 2.50 13.19 -49.21
C VAL A 78 2.19 11.69 -49.24
N ARG A 79 2.18 11.05 -50.41
CA ARG A 79 1.99 9.59 -50.54
C ARG A 79 3.17 8.81 -49.96
N GLN A 80 4.38 9.33 -50.14
CA GLN A 80 5.64 8.74 -49.65
C GLN A 80 5.81 8.94 -48.14
N LEU A 81 5.32 10.05 -47.59
CA LEU A 81 5.19 10.28 -46.14
C LEU A 81 4.11 9.39 -45.52
N ARG A 82 2.93 9.25 -46.16
CA ARG A 82 1.89 8.30 -45.70
C ARG A 82 2.38 6.86 -45.68
N SER A 83 3.12 6.42 -46.71
CA SER A 83 3.69 5.06 -46.73
C SER A 83 4.80 4.87 -45.69
N HIS A 84 5.58 5.92 -45.39
CA HIS A 84 6.55 5.86 -44.29
C HIS A 84 5.85 5.83 -42.93
N VAL A 85 4.83 6.65 -42.70
CA VAL A 85 4.05 6.64 -41.44
C VAL A 85 3.34 5.31 -41.25
N GLN A 86 2.78 4.69 -42.30
CA GLN A 86 2.25 3.33 -42.24
C GLN A 86 3.36 2.30 -41.97
N GLY A 87 4.53 2.42 -42.59
CA GLY A 87 5.65 1.52 -42.32
C GLY A 87 6.18 1.61 -40.88
N TYR A 88 6.24 2.82 -40.31
CA TYR A 88 6.60 3.02 -38.90
C TYR A 88 5.54 2.48 -37.94
N ALA A 89 4.25 2.68 -38.21
CA ALA A 89 3.17 2.14 -37.40
C ALA A 89 3.17 0.60 -37.41
N VAL A 90 3.37 -0.02 -38.58
CA VAL A 90 3.47 -1.49 -38.70
C VAL A 90 4.73 -2.03 -38.02
N ALA A 91 5.88 -1.35 -38.15
CA ALA A 91 7.10 -1.76 -37.46
C ALA A 91 6.99 -1.65 -35.93
N GLN A 92 6.30 -0.61 -35.44
CA GLN A 92 6.02 -0.43 -34.02
C GLN A 92 5.04 -1.50 -33.50
N TYR A 93 3.99 -1.81 -34.26
CA TYR A 93 3.04 -2.87 -33.95
C TYR A 93 3.69 -4.26 -33.91
N CYS A 94 4.58 -4.57 -34.87
CA CYS A 94 5.35 -5.82 -34.86
C CYS A 94 6.29 -5.92 -33.65
N ALA A 95 6.90 -4.81 -33.23
CA ALA A 95 7.76 -4.77 -32.06
C ALA A 95 6.96 -4.96 -30.75
N GLU A 96 5.79 -4.32 -30.65
CA GLU A 96 4.88 -4.45 -29.51
C GLU A 96 4.28 -5.87 -29.42
N SER A 97 3.82 -6.44 -30.54
CA SER A 97 3.32 -7.81 -30.63
C SER A 97 4.38 -8.85 -30.23
N SER A 98 5.62 -8.70 -30.70
CA SER A 98 6.71 -9.62 -30.29
C SER A 98 7.09 -9.49 -28.82
N GLY A 99 6.97 -8.29 -28.23
CA GLY A 99 7.18 -8.08 -26.78
C GLY A 99 6.14 -8.80 -25.92
N ILE A 100 4.88 -8.84 -26.38
CA ILE A 100 3.77 -9.49 -25.67
C ILE A 100 3.86 -11.00 -25.74
N VAL A 101 4.26 -11.57 -26.88
CA VAL A 101 4.50 -13.01 -27.02
C VAL A 101 5.49 -13.50 -25.97
N ARG A 102 6.65 -12.85 -25.88
CA ARG A 102 7.67 -13.20 -24.89
C ARG A 102 7.13 -13.12 -23.47
N ARG A 103 6.32 -12.10 -23.17
CA ARG A 103 5.71 -11.95 -21.84
C ARG A 103 4.72 -13.07 -21.54
N LEU A 104 3.88 -13.47 -22.52
CA LEU A 104 2.96 -14.59 -22.33
C LEU A 104 3.69 -15.92 -22.15
N GLU A 105 4.78 -16.15 -22.90
CA GLU A 105 5.65 -17.32 -22.70
C GLU A 105 6.27 -17.33 -21.30
N GLU A 106 6.78 -16.19 -20.82
CA GLU A 106 7.32 -16.06 -19.45
C GLU A 106 6.25 -16.33 -18.38
N VAL A 107 5.05 -15.76 -18.55
CA VAL A 107 3.93 -15.97 -17.62
C VAL A 107 3.47 -17.42 -17.63
N GLU A 108 3.40 -18.06 -18.79
CA GLU A 108 3.05 -19.48 -18.91
C GLU A 108 4.06 -20.38 -18.19
N GLN A 109 5.37 -20.14 -18.41
CA GLN A 109 6.42 -20.90 -17.75
C GLN A 109 6.33 -20.77 -16.23
N ARG A 110 6.11 -19.55 -15.73
CA ARG A 110 5.92 -19.29 -14.29
C ARG A 110 4.64 -19.95 -13.76
N LEU A 111 3.54 -19.88 -14.50
CA LEU A 111 2.28 -20.50 -14.11
C LEU A 111 2.42 -22.03 -14.04
N ASN A 112 3.06 -22.65 -15.03
CA ASN A 112 3.29 -24.09 -15.04
C ASN A 112 4.20 -24.53 -13.88
N ALA A 113 5.28 -23.80 -13.61
CA ALA A 113 6.11 -24.02 -12.43
C ALA A 113 5.29 -23.87 -11.14
N ALA A 114 4.44 -22.85 -11.03
CA ALA A 114 3.58 -22.67 -9.86
C ALA A 114 2.62 -23.87 -9.66
N LYS A 115 2.00 -24.37 -10.73
CA LYS A 115 1.12 -25.56 -10.71
C LYS A 115 1.85 -26.82 -10.27
N GLU A 116 3.07 -27.05 -10.77
CA GLU A 116 3.90 -28.20 -10.38
C GLU A 116 4.27 -28.15 -8.89
N VAL A 117 4.71 -27.00 -8.40
CA VAL A 117 5.15 -26.86 -7.01
C VAL A 117 3.95 -26.87 -6.05
N MET A 118 2.75 -26.45 -6.50
CA MET A 118 1.52 -26.54 -5.69
C MET A 118 0.98 -27.98 -5.59
N ASP A 119 1.24 -28.84 -6.58
CA ASP A 119 0.63 -30.17 -6.70
C ASP A 119 -0.91 -30.10 -6.60
N ILE A 120 -1.53 -29.55 -7.64
CA ILE A 120 -2.99 -29.37 -7.76
C ILE A 120 -3.79 -30.63 -7.36
N PRO A 121 -3.48 -31.86 -7.82
CA PRO A 121 -4.28 -33.03 -7.45
C PRO A 121 -4.18 -33.34 -5.95
N ALA A 122 -3.02 -33.15 -5.32
CA ALA A 122 -2.88 -33.32 -3.87
C ALA A 122 -3.69 -32.28 -3.09
N CYS A 123 -3.65 -31.01 -3.50
CA CYS A 123 -4.47 -29.96 -2.88
C CYS A 123 -5.97 -30.22 -3.04
N LYS A 124 -6.43 -30.72 -4.19
CA LYS A 124 -7.84 -31.10 -4.41
C LYS A 124 -8.28 -32.26 -3.53
N ALA A 125 -7.42 -33.27 -3.33
CA ALA A 125 -7.69 -34.37 -2.40
C ALA A 125 -7.77 -33.88 -0.95
N GLN A 126 -6.82 -33.05 -0.52
CA GLN A 126 -6.83 -32.45 0.82
C GLN A 126 -8.08 -31.59 1.06
N LEU A 127 -8.51 -30.81 0.06
CA LEU A 127 -9.74 -30.03 0.16
C LEU A 127 -10.96 -30.95 0.38
N ALA A 128 -11.09 -32.02 -0.41
CA ALA A 128 -12.18 -32.97 -0.27
C ALA A 128 -12.17 -33.68 1.10
N ASP A 129 -11.00 -34.05 1.62
CA ASP A 129 -10.87 -34.67 2.94
C ASP A 129 -11.28 -33.70 4.07
N LEU A 130 -10.93 -32.42 3.96
CA LEU A 130 -11.32 -31.39 4.92
C LEU A 130 -12.81 -31.05 4.82
N GLU A 131 -13.36 -30.98 3.61
CA GLU A 131 -14.80 -30.79 3.39
C GLU A 131 -15.61 -31.95 3.99
N HIS A 132 -15.16 -33.19 3.83
CA HIS A 132 -15.79 -34.35 4.48
C HIS A 132 -15.71 -34.27 6.01
N GLN A 133 -14.63 -33.74 6.59
CA GLN A 133 -14.55 -33.51 8.04
C GLN A 133 -15.53 -32.43 8.51
N ALA A 134 -15.77 -31.42 7.69
CA ALA A 134 -16.74 -30.37 7.98
C ALA A 134 -18.21 -30.82 7.89
N GLU A 135 -18.47 -31.92 7.17
CA GLU A 135 -19.80 -32.54 7.06
C GLU A 135 -20.17 -33.41 8.28
N ALA A 136 -19.24 -33.68 9.19
CA ALA A 136 -19.51 -34.49 10.38
C ALA A 136 -20.48 -33.77 11.35
N ASP A 137 -21.42 -34.53 11.93
CA ASP A 137 -22.44 -33.98 12.83
C ASP A 137 -21.84 -33.31 14.09
N ASP A 138 -20.73 -33.85 14.60
CA ASP A 138 -20.02 -33.35 15.81
C ASP A 138 -19.11 -32.13 15.52
N PHE A 139 -19.01 -31.69 14.25
CA PHE A 139 -18.07 -30.63 13.85
C PHE A 139 -18.30 -29.30 14.58
N TRP A 140 -19.57 -28.99 14.86
CA TRP A 140 -19.96 -27.73 15.51
C TRP A 140 -19.84 -27.76 17.04
N ASP A 141 -19.45 -28.89 17.65
CA ASP A 141 -19.28 -28.99 19.10
C ASP A 141 -18.09 -28.17 19.62
N SER A 142 -17.11 -27.88 18.76
CA SER A 142 -15.93 -27.08 19.09
C SER A 142 -15.81 -25.88 18.14
N PRO A 143 -16.29 -24.68 18.53
CA PRO A 143 -16.32 -23.53 17.63
C PRO A 143 -14.92 -23.07 17.18
N THR A 144 -13.89 -23.24 18.02
CA THR A 144 -12.51 -22.86 17.70
C THR A 144 -11.90 -23.77 16.63
N GLN A 145 -12.11 -25.09 16.76
CA GLN A 145 -11.64 -26.06 15.77
C GLN A 145 -12.39 -25.91 14.45
N ALA A 146 -13.71 -25.70 14.51
CA ALA A 146 -14.54 -25.46 13.33
C ALA A 146 -14.08 -24.23 12.55
N GLN A 147 -13.80 -23.12 13.24
CA GLN A 147 -13.31 -21.89 12.63
C GLN A 147 -11.93 -22.09 11.96
N ALA A 148 -10.99 -22.75 12.64
CA ALA A 148 -9.67 -23.02 12.09
C ALA A 148 -9.73 -23.93 10.85
N LEU A 149 -10.60 -24.94 10.86
CA LEU A 149 -10.78 -25.84 9.73
C LEU A 149 -11.43 -25.13 8.54
N MET A 150 -12.49 -24.34 8.77
CA MET A 150 -13.13 -23.52 7.72
C MET A 150 -12.17 -22.51 7.09
N GLN A 151 -11.32 -21.86 7.89
CA GLN A 151 -10.27 -20.97 7.38
C GLN A 151 -9.26 -21.71 6.49
N THR A 152 -8.93 -22.95 6.85
CA THR A 152 -8.02 -23.80 6.07
C THR A 152 -8.64 -24.22 4.73
N ILE A 153 -9.91 -24.62 4.73
CA ILE A 153 -10.67 -24.93 3.51
C ILE A 153 -10.72 -23.70 2.58
N GLY A 154 -11.10 -22.54 3.12
CA GLY A 154 -11.16 -21.30 2.35
C GLY A 154 -9.81 -20.95 1.73
N THR A 155 -8.73 -21.14 2.49
CA THR A 155 -7.35 -20.93 2.03
C THR A 155 -6.97 -21.79 0.82
N ILE A 156 -7.20 -23.10 0.90
CA ILE A 156 -6.84 -24.03 -0.19
C ILE A 156 -7.71 -23.75 -1.42
N ARG A 157 -9.01 -23.47 -1.20
CA ARG A 157 -9.96 -23.14 -2.26
C ARG A 157 -9.58 -21.86 -3.00
N ASP A 158 -9.25 -20.80 -2.27
CA ASP A 158 -8.84 -19.52 -2.86
C ASP A 158 -7.55 -19.67 -3.71
N GLU A 159 -6.61 -20.51 -3.28
CA GLU A 159 -5.38 -20.78 -4.01
C GLU A 159 -5.62 -21.57 -5.30
N LEU A 160 -6.47 -22.61 -5.23
CA LEU A 160 -6.88 -23.38 -6.41
C LEU A 160 -7.63 -22.49 -7.41
N GLU A 161 -8.58 -21.70 -6.94
CA GLU A 161 -9.36 -20.79 -7.79
C GLU A 161 -8.46 -19.72 -8.44
N ALA A 162 -7.48 -19.18 -7.72
CA ALA A 162 -6.52 -18.22 -8.28
C ALA A 162 -5.70 -18.84 -9.43
N MET A 163 -5.28 -20.09 -9.30
CA MET A 163 -4.53 -20.80 -10.35
C MET A 163 -5.40 -21.15 -11.56
N GLU A 164 -6.66 -21.57 -11.33
CA GLU A 164 -7.61 -21.85 -12.40
C GLU A 164 -7.98 -20.57 -13.16
N ARG A 165 -8.26 -19.46 -12.45
CA ARG A 165 -8.49 -18.14 -13.07
C ARG A 165 -7.28 -17.68 -13.89
N SER A 166 -6.07 -17.75 -13.31
CA SER A 166 -4.84 -17.37 -14.01
C SER A 166 -4.59 -18.20 -15.28
N HIS A 167 -5.05 -19.46 -15.29
CA HIS A 167 -4.97 -20.31 -16.47
C HIS A 167 -5.95 -19.89 -17.56
N ASN A 168 -7.20 -19.61 -17.19
CA ASN A 168 -8.22 -19.14 -18.14
C ASN A 168 -7.82 -17.78 -18.72
N ASP A 169 -7.37 -16.84 -17.88
CA ASP A 169 -6.90 -15.53 -18.32
C ASP A 169 -5.73 -15.63 -19.31
N LEU A 170 -4.87 -16.66 -19.16
CA LEU A 170 -3.77 -16.94 -20.07
C LEU A 170 -4.25 -17.44 -21.43
N GLU A 171 -5.28 -18.30 -21.45
CA GLU A 171 -5.92 -18.76 -22.68
C GLU A 171 -6.62 -17.60 -23.40
N ASP A 172 -7.36 -16.78 -22.66
CA ASP A 172 -8.02 -15.58 -23.20
C ASP A 172 -7.01 -14.59 -23.76
N ALA A 173 -5.88 -14.36 -23.07
CA ALA A 173 -4.81 -13.49 -23.56
C ALA A 173 -4.15 -14.02 -24.85
N ARG A 174 -4.08 -15.34 -25.02
CA ARG A 174 -3.59 -15.96 -26.27
C ARG A 174 -4.56 -15.75 -27.41
N VAL A 175 -5.84 -15.99 -27.18
CA VAL A 175 -6.89 -15.76 -28.18
C VAL A 175 -6.92 -14.28 -28.58
N ALA A 176 -6.86 -13.36 -27.63
CA ALA A 176 -6.80 -11.92 -27.90
C ALA A 176 -5.56 -11.55 -28.73
N LEU A 177 -4.40 -12.14 -28.44
CA LEU A 177 -3.18 -11.93 -29.22
C LEU A 177 -3.30 -12.49 -30.65
N GLU A 178 -3.87 -13.68 -30.82
CA GLU A 178 -4.09 -14.29 -32.14
C GLU A 178 -5.02 -13.42 -32.98
N LEU A 179 -6.17 -13.01 -32.44
CA LEU A 179 -7.12 -12.11 -33.11
C LEU A 179 -6.51 -10.75 -33.44
N SER A 180 -5.70 -10.18 -32.54
CA SER A 180 -5.01 -8.91 -32.80
C SER A 180 -4.08 -8.99 -34.02
N ARG A 181 -3.48 -10.16 -34.28
CA ARG A 181 -2.58 -10.38 -35.42
C ARG A 181 -3.33 -10.60 -36.73
N GLU A 182 -4.53 -11.14 -36.66
CA GLU A 182 -5.38 -11.34 -37.85
C GLU A 182 -6.01 -10.03 -38.32
N ASP A 183 -6.49 -9.21 -37.37
CA ASP A 183 -7.24 -7.99 -37.66
C ASP A 183 -6.41 -6.69 -37.58
N ASP A 184 -5.12 -6.78 -37.21
CA ASP A 184 -4.23 -5.63 -36.93
C ASP A 184 -4.86 -4.62 -35.95
N ASP A 185 -5.64 -5.11 -34.97
CA ASP A 185 -6.37 -4.28 -34.01
C ASP A 185 -5.53 -3.98 -32.75
N PRO A 186 -5.11 -2.72 -32.53
CA PRO A 186 -4.34 -2.34 -31.35
C PRO A 186 -5.12 -2.47 -30.03
N LEU A 187 -6.46 -2.45 -30.05
CA LEU A 187 -7.26 -2.57 -28.83
C LEU A 187 -7.18 -3.99 -28.25
N LEU A 188 -7.22 -5.01 -29.11
CA LEU A 188 -7.04 -6.41 -28.70
C LEU A 188 -5.63 -6.66 -28.17
N LEU A 189 -4.63 -5.96 -28.71
CA LEU A 189 -3.26 -6.03 -28.22
C LEU A 189 -3.11 -5.42 -26.81
N GLU A 190 -3.80 -4.29 -26.54
CA GLU A 190 -3.87 -3.68 -25.21
C GLU A 190 -4.58 -4.60 -24.21
N GLU A 191 -5.65 -5.26 -24.61
CA GLU A 191 -6.38 -6.24 -23.78
C GLU A 191 -5.49 -7.44 -23.41
N ALA A 192 -4.83 -8.07 -24.38
CA ALA A 192 -3.89 -9.16 -24.13
C ALA A 192 -2.75 -8.72 -23.19
N THR A 193 -2.29 -7.47 -23.32
CA THR A 193 -1.27 -6.89 -22.44
C THR A 193 -1.78 -6.71 -21.01
N ALA A 194 -3.00 -6.23 -20.84
CA ALA A 194 -3.62 -6.03 -19.54
C ALA A 194 -3.83 -7.37 -18.80
N LEU A 195 -4.32 -8.40 -19.52
CA LEU A 195 -4.46 -9.76 -18.99
C LEU A 195 -3.10 -10.32 -18.54
N ALA A 196 -2.08 -10.23 -19.40
CA ALA A 196 -0.73 -10.69 -19.05
C ALA A 196 -0.16 -9.99 -17.80
N GLN A 197 -0.38 -8.68 -17.66
CA GLN A 197 0.03 -7.92 -16.47
C GLN A 197 -0.77 -8.33 -15.22
N GLY A 198 -2.06 -8.62 -15.38
CA GLY A 198 -2.92 -9.13 -14.31
C GLY A 198 -2.41 -10.46 -13.76
N ILE A 199 -2.15 -11.43 -14.64
CA ILE A 199 -1.62 -12.75 -14.26
C ILE A 199 -0.25 -12.59 -13.59
N GLN A 200 0.62 -11.75 -14.13
CA GLN A 200 1.93 -11.48 -13.54
C GLN A 200 1.80 -10.96 -12.10
N ALA A 201 0.89 -10.01 -11.85
CA ALA A 201 0.67 -9.47 -10.51
C ALA A 201 0.13 -10.52 -9.52
N VAL A 202 -0.70 -11.46 -9.99
CA VAL A 202 -1.20 -12.58 -9.18
C VAL A 202 -0.05 -13.54 -8.83
N LEU A 203 0.76 -13.93 -9.82
CA LEU A 203 1.92 -14.80 -9.63
C LEU A 203 2.97 -14.18 -8.71
N ASP A 204 3.29 -12.90 -8.87
CA ASP A 204 4.25 -12.19 -8.01
C ASP A 204 3.78 -12.23 -6.53
N LYS A 205 2.49 -12.02 -6.29
CA LYS A 205 1.91 -12.12 -4.94
C LYS A 205 1.95 -13.54 -4.40
N TRP A 206 1.64 -14.54 -5.22
CA TRP A 206 1.66 -15.94 -4.82
C TRP A 206 3.07 -16.42 -4.49
N GLU A 207 4.05 -16.12 -5.33
CA GLU A 207 5.46 -16.43 -5.10
C GLU A 207 5.97 -15.77 -3.82
N THR A 208 5.61 -14.50 -3.59
CA THR A 208 5.97 -13.79 -2.36
C THR A 208 5.40 -14.50 -1.13
N ARG A 209 4.12 -14.91 -1.15
CA ARG A 209 3.51 -15.66 -0.02
C ARG A 209 4.24 -16.97 0.23
N ARG A 210 4.74 -17.62 -0.80
CA ARG A 210 5.44 -18.89 -0.66
C ARG A 210 6.83 -18.76 -0.04
N LEU A 211 7.46 -17.59 -0.17
CA LEU A 211 8.70 -17.27 0.54
C LEU A 211 8.48 -17.08 2.06
N LEU A 212 7.24 -16.81 2.47
CA LEU A 212 6.85 -16.63 3.87
C LEU A 212 6.63 -17.99 4.56
N GLY A 213 7.73 -18.61 4.99
CA GLY A 213 7.73 -19.92 5.66
C GLY A 213 7.89 -19.88 7.18
N GLY A 214 7.86 -18.69 7.79
CA GLY A 214 8.01 -18.53 9.24
C GLY A 214 6.78 -19.03 10.03
N PRO A 215 6.97 -19.40 11.31
CA PRO A 215 5.92 -20.02 12.14
C PRO A 215 4.70 -19.12 12.40
N HIS A 216 4.87 -17.81 12.25
CA HIS A 216 3.81 -16.83 12.49
C HIS A 216 3.51 -15.96 11.27
N ASP A 217 4.11 -16.28 10.12
CA ASP A 217 4.02 -15.44 8.93
C ASP A 217 2.59 -15.34 8.41
N ALA A 218 1.80 -16.40 8.55
CA ALA A 218 0.40 -16.43 8.14
C ALA A 218 -0.52 -15.51 8.97
N LYS A 219 -0.10 -15.09 10.17
CA LYS A 219 -0.94 -14.35 11.12
C LYS A 219 -1.09 -12.87 10.76
N GLY A 220 -2.07 -12.23 11.40
CA GLY A 220 -2.19 -10.76 11.45
C GLY A 220 -0.97 -10.11 12.08
N ALA A 221 -0.84 -8.79 11.98
CA ALA A 221 0.30 -8.05 12.52
C ALA A 221 -0.15 -6.92 13.45
N ILE A 222 0.56 -6.74 14.56
CA ILE A 222 0.51 -5.54 15.39
C ILE A 222 1.73 -4.70 15.03
N VAL A 223 1.50 -3.46 14.60
CA VAL A 223 2.57 -2.52 14.26
C VAL A 223 2.55 -1.38 15.28
N THR A 224 3.69 -1.19 15.94
CA THR A 224 3.91 -0.09 16.87
C THR A 224 4.97 0.83 16.31
N ILE A 225 4.62 2.11 16.13
CA ILE A 225 5.51 3.16 15.66
C ILE A 225 5.78 4.09 16.82
N THR A 226 7.06 4.33 17.12
CA THR A 226 7.50 5.24 18.19
C THR A 226 8.44 6.29 17.64
N ALA A 227 8.19 7.56 17.98
CA ALA A 227 9.09 8.65 17.65
C ALA A 227 10.42 8.50 18.42
N GLY A 228 11.53 8.50 17.68
CA GLY A 228 12.88 8.36 18.24
C GLY A 228 13.56 9.71 18.47
N ALA A 229 14.88 9.73 18.31
CA ALA A 229 15.66 10.96 18.42
C ALA A 229 15.36 11.93 17.26
N GLY A 230 15.12 13.20 17.59
CA GLY A 230 14.85 14.27 16.61
C GLY A 230 13.78 15.28 17.02
N GLY A 231 13.17 15.15 18.20
CA GLY A 231 12.17 16.10 18.70
C GLY A 231 10.93 16.16 17.81
N LEU A 232 10.42 17.37 17.53
CA LEU A 232 9.23 17.59 16.70
C LEU A 232 9.36 16.97 15.29
N ASP A 233 10.55 17.01 14.68
CA ASP A 233 10.75 16.37 13.37
C ASP A 233 10.64 14.84 13.42
N ALA A 234 11.03 14.21 14.53
CA ALA A 234 10.87 12.76 14.70
C ALA A 234 9.39 12.38 14.91
N MET A 235 8.63 13.23 15.60
CA MET A 235 7.19 13.03 15.79
C MET A 235 6.40 13.19 14.47
N ASP A 236 6.76 14.19 13.64
CA ASP A 236 6.20 14.31 12.28
C ASP A 236 6.62 13.14 11.38
N TRP A 237 7.85 12.63 11.53
CA TRP A 237 8.28 11.43 10.81
C TRP A 237 7.50 10.18 11.21
N ALA A 238 7.25 9.97 12.50
CA ALA A 238 6.40 8.89 12.98
C ALA A 238 4.98 8.98 12.39
N ALA A 239 4.38 10.19 12.36
CA ALA A 239 3.06 10.41 11.74
C ALA A 239 3.05 10.13 10.23
N MET A 240 4.13 10.47 9.52
CA MET A 240 4.27 10.14 8.11
C MET A 240 4.36 8.63 7.87
N LEU A 241 5.06 7.89 8.73
CA LEU A 241 5.15 6.43 8.68
C LEU A 241 3.80 5.77 8.99
N GLU A 242 3.09 6.22 10.01
CA GLU A 242 1.72 5.76 10.31
C GLU A 242 0.84 5.87 9.04
N ARG A 243 0.81 7.05 8.41
CA ARG A 243 0.05 7.28 7.17
C ARG A 243 0.55 6.42 5.99
N MET A 244 1.83 6.07 5.96
CA MET A 244 2.38 5.18 4.93
C MET A 244 1.81 3.77 5.09
N TYR A 245 1.89 3.20 6.29
CA TYR A 245 1.38 1.84 6.56
C TYR A 245 -0.14 1.75 6.45
N LEU A 246 -0.90 2.76 6.89
CA LEU A 246 -2.35 2.79 6.72
C LEU A 246 -2.75 2.78 5.22
N ARG A 247 -2.02 3.51 4.37
CA ARG A 247 -2.27 3.49 2.92
C ARG A 247 -1.84 2.19 2.25
N TRP A 248 -0.75 1.59 2.72
CA TRP A 248 -0.35 0.26 2.27
C TRP A 248 -1.43 -0.78 2.59
N ALA A 249 -1.94 -0.78 3.83
CA ALA A 249 -2.99 -1.70 4.25
C ALA A 249 -4.28 -1.50 3.43
N ALA A 250 -4.70 -0.25 3.21
CA ALA A 250 -5.85 0.06 2.36
C ALA A 250 -5.65 -0.39 0.90
N LYS A 251 -4.45 -0.23 0.34
CA LYS A 251 -4.11 -0.68 -1.02
C LYS A 251 -4.15 -2.21 -1.14
N GLU A 252 -3.72 -2.93 -0.12
CA GLU A 252 -3.80 -4.40 -0.07
C GLU A 252 -5.17 -4.92 0.36
N GLY A 253 -6.15 -4.04 0.61
CA GLY A 253 -7.51 -4.42 1.02
C GLY A 253 -7.58 -5.02 2.43
N ARG A 254 -6.62 -4.69 3.29
CA ARG A 254 -6.51 -5.21 4.66
C ARG A 254 -7.29 -4.35 5.64
N ALA A 255 -7.99 -4.98 6.57
CA ALA A 255 -8.66 -4.27 7.65
C ALA A 255 -7.61 -3.81 8.68
N VAL A 256 -7.77 -2.57 9.16
CA VAL A 256 -6.87 -1.98 10.16
C VAL A 256 -7.68 -1.51 11.35
N ARG A 257 -7.24 -1.90 12.54
CA ARG A 257 -7.81 -1.48 13.82
C ARG A 257 -6.78 -0.65 14.58
N ALA A 258 -7.12 0.60 14.90
CA ALA A 258 -6.28 1.42 15.76
C ALA A 258 -6.46 0.98 17.22
N VAL A 259 -5.36 0.60 17.88
CA VAL A 259 -5.35 0.15 19.29
C VAL A 259 -5.08 1.33 20.20
N GLU A 260 -3.97 2.02 19.96
CA GLU A 260 -3.55 3.18 20.74
C GLU A 260 -2.96 4.22 19.82
N ARG A 261 -3.25 5.50 20.08
CA ARG A 261 -2.63 6.62 19.40
C ARG A 261 -2.36 7.72 20.40
N SER A 262 -1.08 7.96 20.67
CA SER A 262 -0.60 8.93 21.63
C SER A 262 -0.02 10.15 20.90
N GLU A 263 -0.72 11.27 21.02
CA GLU A 263 -0.30 12.57 20.47
C GLU A 263 0.64 13.28 21.45
N GLY A 264 1.66 13.92 20.90
CA GLY A 264 2.64 14.74 21.61
C GLY A 264 2.43 16.24 21.37
N ASP A 265 3.50 16.99 21.57
CA ASP A 265 3.50 18.45 21.41
C ASP A 265 3.09 18.85 19.97
N GLU A 266 2.35 19.96 19.84
CA GLU A 266 1.87 20.50 18.56
C GLU A 266 0.99 19.52 17.74
N CYS A 267 0.32 18.56 18.41
CA CYS A 267 -0.51 17.52 17.78
C CYS A 267 0.27 16.55 16.87
N LEU A 268 1.58 16.39 17.11
CA LEU A 268 2.44 15.44 16.40
C LEU A 268 2.40 14.05 17.05
N LEU A 269 2.78 13.00 16.32
CA LEU A 269 2.66 11.64 16.83
C LEU A 269 3.84 11.24 17.73
N LYS A 270 3.57 10.84 18.98
CA LYS A 270 4.60 10.27 19.86
C LYS A 270 4.69 8.74 19.70
N SER A 271 3.56 8.06 19.74
CA SER A 271 3.45 6.63 19.45
C SER A 271 2.08 6.28 18.86
N ALA A 272 2.05 5.30 17.96
CA ALA A 272 0.82 4.70 17.46
C ALA A 272 0.98 3.19 17.41
N THR A 273 -0.05 2.48 17.83
CA THR A 273 -0.17 1.03 17.71
C THR A 273 -1.45 0.71 16.96
N PHE A 274 -1.33 -0.04 15.88
CA PHE A 274 -2.45 -0.50 15.08
C PHE A 274 -2.27 -1.97 14.70
N GLU A 275 -3.39 -2.66 14.61
CA GLU A 275 -3.48 -4.04 14.16
C GLU A 275 -3.88 -4.05 12.69
N VAL A 276 -3.18 -4.87 11.92
CA VAL A 276 -3.47 -5.15 10.52
C VAL A 276 -3.94 -6.60 10.44
N ASP A 277 -5.24 -6.74 10.16
CA ASP A 277 -5.86 -8.02 9.92
C ASP A 277 -5.61 -8.48 8.49
N GLY A 278 -5.56 -9.80 8.34
CA GLY A 278 -5.47 -10.46 7.05
C GLY A 278 -4.29 -11.41 6.94
N ARG A 279 -4.47 -12.43 6.12
CA ARG A 279 -3.49 -13.50 5.92
C ARG A 279 -2.15 -12.94 5.44
N PHE A 280 -1.07 -13.47 5.99
CA PHE A 280 0.30 -13.03 5.68
C PHE A 280 0.64 -11.58 6.05
N ALA A 281 -0.16 -10.89 6.87
CA ALA A 281 0.15 -9.51 7.23
C ALA A 281 1.48 -9.41 8.00
N TYR A 282 1.71 -10.32 8.96
CA TYR A 282 2.95 -10.34 9.73
C TYR A 282 4.15 -10.66 8.84
N GLY A 283 4.10 -11.72 8.03
CA GLY A 283 5.22 -12.09 7.16
C GLY A 283 5.64 -10.96 6.21
N MET A 284 4.67 -10.20 5.68
CA MET A 284 4.95 -9.05 4.82
C MET A 284 5.58 -7.87 5.56
N LEU A 285 5.15 -7.61 6.79
CA LEU A 285 5.62 -6.49 7.61
C LEU A 285 6.83 -6.83 8.47
N ALA A 286 7.20 -8.11 8.61
CA ALA A 286 8.32 -8.54 9.45
C ALA A 286 9.65 -7.88 9.01
N GLY A 287 9.83 -7.67 7.70
CA GLY A 287 11.00 -6.97 7.14
C GLY A 287 11.05 -5.47 7.44
N GLU A 288 9.94 -4.87 7.86
CA GLU A 288 9.82 -3.44 8.18
C GLU A 288 10.27 -3.10 9.62
N ARG A 289 10.51 -4.13 10.43
CA ARG A 289 10.97 -3.97 11.82
C ARG A 289 12.34 -3.29 11.85
N GLY A 290 12.43 -2.18 12.57
CA GLY A 290 13.70 -1.50 12.79
C GLY A 290 13.55 0.01 12.94
N THR A 291 14.69 0.70 12.86
CA THR A 291 14.72 2.17 12.93
C THR A 291 14.74 2.76 11.53
N HIS A 292 13.73 3.55 11.22
CA HIS A 292 13.57 4.25 9.95
C HIS A 292 14.14 5.66 10.06
N ARG A 293 15.08 6.01 9.18
CA ARG A 293 15.80 7.29 9.20
C ARG A 293 15.29 8.22 8.11
N LEU A 294 14.91 9.44 8.49
CA LEU A 294 14.60 10.53 7.57
C LEU A 294 15.67 11.62 7.63
N VAL A 295 16.12 12.09 6.48
CA VAL A 295 17.00 13.25 6.37
C VAL A 295 16.38 14.28 5.43
N ARG A 296 15.89 15.39 5.99
CA ARG A 296 15.21 16.45 5.23
C ARG A 296 15.54 17.85 5.76
N GLN A 297 15.16 18.89 5.04
CA GLN A 297 15.07 20.23 5.61
C GLN A 297 13.83 20.28 6.52
N SER A 298 14.03 20.65 7.78
CA SER A 298 12.97 20.66 8.78
C SER A 298 12.05 21.88 8.60
N PRO A 299 10.72 21.69 8.54
CA PRO A 299 9.77 22.80 8.56
C PRO A 299 9.64 23.44 9.96
N PHE A 300 10.04 22.73 11.02
CA PHE A 300 9.95 23.19 12.41
C PHE A 300 11.19 24.00 12.85
N ASN A 301 12.27 23.95 12.08
CA ASN A 301 13.48 24.70 12.36
C ASN A 301 13.49 26.06 11.64
N ALA A 302 13.49 27.16 12.40
CA ALA A 302 13.55 28.52 11.87
C ALA A 302 14.73 28.79 10.92
N LYS A 303 15.82 28.02 11.02
CA LYS A 303 17.02 28.17 10.17
C LYS A 303 17.00 27.29 8.91
N SER A 304 15.92 26.55 8.64
CA SER A 304 15.80 25.61 7.50
C SER A 304 17.00 24.65 7.38
N ALA A 305 17.60 24.28 8.51
CA ALA A 305 18.76 23.40 8.50
C ALA A 305 18.32 21.97 8.16
N ARG A 306 19.23 21.23 7.49
CA ARG A 306 19.03 19.81 7.23
C ARG A 306 19.11 19.06 8.56
N GLN A 307 18.02 18.41 8.94
CA GLN A 307 17.91 17.61 10.16
C GLN A 307 17.87 16.12 9.82
N THR A 308 18.30 15.30 10.77
CA THR A 308 18.17 13.85 10.74
C THR A 308 17.25 13.42 11.87
N SER A 309 16.23 12.64 11.55
CA SER A 309 15.21 12.16 12.48
C SER A 309 15.06 10.66 12.38
N PHE A 310 14.68 10.03 13.48
CA PHE A 310 14.52 8.58 13.58
C PHE A 310 13.15 8.23 14.14
N ALA A 311 12.57 7.15 13.63
CA ALA A 311 11.37 6.52 14.19
C ALA A 311 11.59 5.00 14.28
N GLY A 312 11.19 4.40 15.39
CA GLY A 312 11.22 2.96 15.59
C GLY A 312 9.91 2.34 15.11
N VAL A 313 10.00 1.30 14.28
CA VAL A 313 8.88 0.47 13.88
C VAL A 313 9.10 -0.92 14.47
N GLU A 314 8.18 -1.34 15.31
CA GLU A 314 8.11 -2.68 15.86
C GLU A 314 6.92 -3.42 15.26
N VAL A 315 7.13 -4.68 14.90
CA VAL A 315 6.11 -5.53 14.29
C VAL A 315 6.07 -6.84 15.06
N MET A 316 4.87 -7.21 15.52
CA MET A 316 4.61 -8.43 16.27
C MET A 316 3.46 -9.21 15.59
N PRO A 317 3.45 -10.54 15.64
CA PRO A 317 2.32 -11.30 15.13
C PRO A 317 1.12 -11.13 16.07
N LEU A 318 -0.07 -11.01 15.49
CA LEU A 318 -1.32 -11.02 16.23
C LEU A 318 -1.58 -12.44 16.71
N PHE A 319 -1.66 -12.63 18.02
CA PHE A 319 -2.15 -13.86 18.63
C PHE A 319 -3.60 -13.63 19.01
N GLU A 320 -4.48 -14.57 18.64
CA GLU A 320 -5.79 -14.65 19.27
C GLU A 320 -5.56 -14.90 20.77
N GLU A 321 -6.43 -14.35 21.62
CA GLU A 321 -6.41 -14.59 23.06
C GLU A 321 -6.76 -16.05 23.36
N ASP A 322 -5.85 -16.96 23.03
CA ASP A 322 -5.82 -18.25 23.69
C ASP A 322 -5.44 -17.95 25.14
N ASN A 323 -6.42 -18.11 26.01
CA ASN A 323 -6.35 -18.11 27.46
C ASN A 323 -5.34 -19.15 27.96
N ALA A 324 -4.07 -19.00 27.63
CA ALA A 324 -3.01 -19.43 28.53
C ALA A 324 -3.12 -18.48 29.72
N GLU A 325 -4.01 -18.84 30.65
CA GLU A 325 -4.13 -18.23 31.95
C GLU A 325 -2.79 -18.48 32.66
N VAL A 326 -1.82 -17.61 32.38
CA VAL A 326 -0.52 -17.64 33.03
C VAL A 326 -0.77 -17.09 34.42
N GLU A 327 -1.01 -17.99 35.37
CA GLU A 327 -1.08 -17.64 36.79
C GLU A 327 0.26 -17.05 37.20
N ILE A 328 0.30 -15.72 37.37
CA ILE A 328 1.47 -15.01 37.91
C ILE A 328 1.46 -15.22 39.42
N PRO A 329 2.50 -15.86 40.00
CA PRO A 329 2.57 -16.06 41.44
C PRO A 329 2.67 -14.72 42.19
N ASP A 330 1.93 -14.56 43.28
CA ASP A 330 1.91 -13.32 44.10
C ASP A 330 3.31 -12.84 44.56
N LYS A 331 4.26 -13.78 44.70
CA LYS A 331 5.66 -13.51 45.07
C LYS A 331 6.42 -12.68 44.02
N ASP A 332 5.96 -12.66 42.78
CA ASP A 332 6.59 -11.95 41.66
C ASP A 332 5.91 -10.58 41.39
N LEU A 333 4.87 -10.23 42.17
CA LEU A 333 4.16 -8.95 42.07
C LEU A 333 4.76 -7.91 43.02
N GLU A 334 5.25 -6.79 42.47
CA GLU A 334 5.59 -5.60 43.26
C GLU A 334 4.42 -4.61 43.22
N VAL A 335 3.58 -4.61 44.26
CA VAL A 335 2.42 -3.73 44.36
C VAL A 335 2.78 -2.49 45.17
N THR A 336 2.72 -1.31 44.54
CA THR A 336 2.91 -0.02 45.21
C THR A 336 1.63 0.79 45.21
N THR A 337 1.23 1.31 46.37
CA THR A 337 0.05 2.18 46.52
C THR A 337 0.46 3.64 46.59
N MET A 338 -0.12 4.49 45.75
CA MET A 338 0.06 5.94 45.78
C MET A 338 -1.26 6.68 46.04
N ARG A 339 -1.19 7.89 46.58
CA ARG A 339 -2.37 8.73 46.84
C ARG A 339 -2.98 9.15 45.50
N SER A 340 -4.27 8.88 45.28
CA SER A 340 -5.01 9.38 44.12
C SER A 340 -4.99 10.91 44.11
N GLY A 341 -4.56 11.49 43.00
CA GLY A 341 -4.62 12.95 42.79
C GLY A 341 -6.08 13.34 42.56
N GLY A 342 -6.64 14.14 43.47
CA GLY A 342 -8.00 14.68 43.40
C GLY A 342 -8.01 16.19 43.33
#